data_AF-A0A2W6AKP9-F1
#
_entry.id   AF-A0A2W6AKP9-F1
#
_cell.length_a   1.000
_cell.length_b   1.000
_cell.length_c   1.000
_cell.angle_alpha   90.00
_cell.angle_beta   90.00
_cell.angle_gamma   90.00
#
_symmetry.space_group_name_H-M   'P 1'
#
loop_
_entity.id
_entity.type
_entity.pdbx_description
1 polymer ?
#
loop_
_entity_poly.entity_id
_entity_poly.type
_entity_poly.pdbx_seq_one_letter_code
_entity_poly.pdbx_strand_id
1 'polypeptide(L)' 'MYSSGAAAAGLATAGVAGGALSGILGSAAPSLATANADQRMVAYVRDGSKGEVTVMVGDRAVTFHDAQLVRRMQKAIA' A
#
# COMPACT_ATOMS: atom_id res chain seq x y z
N MET A 1 -2.08 20.18 -16.80
CA MET A 1 -3.17 21.06 -16.35
C MET A 1 -3.18 21.05 -14.84
N TYR A 2 -2.70 22.13 -14.23
CA TYR A 2 -2.60 22.28 -12.78
C TYR A 2 -3.87 22.98 -12.31
N SER A 3 -4.77 22.26 -11.65
CA SER A 3 -5.96 22.86 -11.04
C SER A 3 -5.66 23.16 -9.58
N SER A 4 -5.11 24.35 -9.35
CA SER A 4 -5.08 25.04 -8.07
C SER A 4 -6.47 25.63 -7.80
N GLY A 5 -7.20 25.06 -6.85
CA GLY A 5 -8.44 25.62 -6.30
C GLY A 5 -8.22 26.02 -4.85
N ALA A 6 -8.10 27.32 -4.61
CA ALA A 6 -7.84 27.91 -3.29
C ALA A 6 -9.12 28.12 -2.46
N ALA A 7 -8.99 27.85 -1.16
CA ALA A 7 -9.46 28.61 0.01
C ALA A 7 -10.93 29.09 0.15
N ALA A 8 -11.57 28.69 1.26
CA ALA A 8 -12.37 29.51 2.20
C ALA A 8 -13.17 28.57 3.12
N ALA A 9 -13.46 28.79 4.39
CA ALA A 9 -13.04 29.72 5.42
C ALA A 9 -13.54 29.08 6.74
N GLY A 10 -12.80 29.25 7.83
CA GLY A 10 -13.12 28.60 9.10
C GLY A 10 -14.41 29.10 9.74
N LEU A 11 -15.08 28.19 10.45
CA LEU A 11 -15.90 28.53 11.59
C LEU A 11 -15.37 27.73 12.78
N ALA A 12 -14.51 28.39 13.55
CA ALA A 12 -14.13 27.97 14.88
C ALA A 12 -15.28 28.32 15.84
N THR A 13 -16.02 27.32 16.31
CA THR A 13 -16.84 27.44 17.52
C THR A 13 -16.21 26.57 18.59
N ALA A 14 -15.52 27.23 19.52
CA ALA A 14 -14.97 26.63 20.73
C ALA A 14 -16.10 26.15 21.65
N GLY A 15 -15.96 24.96 22.23
CA GLY A 15 -16.86 24.51 23.28
C GLY A 15 -16.60 23.07 23.73
N VAL A 16 -16.07 22.95 24.95
CA VAL A 16 -16.11 21.82 25.89
C VAL A 16 -15.25 20.58 25.61
N ALA A 17 -14.40 20.33 26.60
CA ALA A 17 -13.41 19.27 26.75
C ALA A 17 -13.94 17.85 26.59
N GLY A 18 -13.12 16.98 25.99
CA GLY A 18 -13.27 15.54 26.14
C GLY A 18 -12.74 14.74 24.96
N GLY A 19 -11.58 14.11 25.14
CA GLY A 19 -11.29 12.86 24.44
C GLY A 19 -10.42 12.96 23.19
N ALA A 20 -9.23 12.37 23.32
CA ALA A 20 -8.46 11.72 22.27
C ALA A 20 -8.17 12.52 20.97
N LEU A 21 -6.93 13.00 20.90
CA LEU A 21 -6.20 13.15 19.64
C LEU A 21 -6.02 11.77 18.97
N SER A 22 -7.10 11.20 18.43
CA SER A 22 -7.00 10.12 17.44
C SER A 22 -6.91 10.77 16.08
N GLY A 23 -5.69 11.18 15.72
CA GLY A 23 -5.31 11.36 14.34
C GLY A 23 -5.48 10.04 13.61
N ILE A 24 -6.68 9.79 13.09
CA ILE A 24 -6.90 8.76 12.08
C ILE A 24 -6.32 9.35 10.79
N LEU A 25 -5.00 9.18 10.68
CA LEU A 25 -4.34 9.06 9.39
C LEU A 25 -5.03 7.89 8.70
N GLY A 26 -6.05 8.20 7.91
CA GLY A 26 -6.60 7.28 6.94
C GLY A 26 -5.45 6.89 6.01
N SER A 27 -4.76 5.79 6.33
CA SER A 27 -3.95 5.07 5.36
C SER A 27 -4.94 4.63 4.29
N ALA A 28 -5.08 5.44 3.24
CA ALA A 28 -5.74 5.03 2.03
C ALA A 28 -5.00 3.77 1.58
N ALA A 29 -5.63 2.61 1.79
CA ALA A 29 -5.11 1.35 1.30
C ALA A 29 -4.87 1.53 -0.20
N PRO A 30 -3.68 1.19 -0.72
CA PRO A 30 -3.42 1.32 -2.15
C PRO A 30 -4.52 0.59 -2.89
N SER A 31 -5.18 1.30 -3.81
CA SER A 31 -6.23 0.73 -4.66
C SER A 31 -5.65 -0.49 -5.36
N LEU A 32 -6.16 -1.67 -5.00
CA LEU A 32 -5.79 -2.92 -5.64
C LEU A 32 -6.36 -2.85 -7.05
N ALA A 33 -5.55 -2.42 -8.03
CA ALA A 33 -5.91 -2.54 -9.43
C ALA A 33 -6.30 -4.00 -9.67
N THR A 34 -7.55 -4.23 -10.09
CA THR A 34 -8.05 -5.56 -10.39
C THR A 34 -7.16 -6.17 -11.46
N ALA A 35 -6.35 -7.15 -11.09
CA ALA A 35 -5.57 -7.91 -12.05
C ALA A 35 -6.53 -8.54 -13.04
N ASN A 36 -6.24 -8.42 -14.34
CA ASN A 36 -7.01 -9.12 -15.37
C ASN A 36 -6.99 -10.61 -15.06
N ALA A 37 -8.14 -11.18 -14.69
CA ALA A 37 -8.24 -12.51 -14.11
C ALA A 37 -7.76 -13.65 -15.04
N ASP A 38 -7.59 -13.36 -16.33
CA ASP A 38 -7.17 -14.32 -17.35
C ASP A 38 -5.65 -14.53 -17.40
N GLN A 39 -4.86 -13.62 -16.81
CA GLN A 39 -3.41 -13.63 -16.97
C GLN A 39 -2.73 -14.35 -15.80
N ARG A 40 -1.99 -15.44 -16.11
CA ARG A 40 -1.24 -16.20 -15.11
C ARG A 40 -0.22 -15.29 -14.42
N MET A 41 -0.33 -15.20 -13.10
CA MET A 41 0.58 -14.43 -12.25
C MET A 41 1.59 -15.37 -11.59
N VAL A 42 2.87 -14.98 -11.60
CA VAL A 42 3.95 -15.69 -10.90
C VAL A 42 4.63 -14.72 -9.95
N ALA A 43 4.76 -15.10 -8.69
CA ALA A 43 5.51 -14.35 -7.70
C ALA A 43 6.73 -15.16 -7.26
N TYR A 44 7.89 -14.53 -7.17
CA TYR A 44 9.11 -15.15 -6.69
C TYR A 44 9.92 -14.19 -5.83
N VAL A 45 10.70 -14.75 -4.90
CA VAL A 45 11.65 -13.98 -4.09
C VAL A 45 12.88 -13.70 -4.94
N ARG A 46 13.17 -12.42 -5.17
CA ARG A 46 14.35 -11.99 -5.93
C ARG A 46 15.61 -12.00 -5.06
N ASP A 47 15.50 -11.44 -3.85
CA ASP A 47 16.57 -11.40 -2.86
C ASP A 47 15.96 -11.58 -1.47
N GLY A 48 16.22 -12.74 -0.86
CA GLY A 48 15.65 -13.07 0.45
C GLY A 48 16.23 -12.25 1.60
N SER A 49 17.49 -11.83 1.48
CA SER A 49 18.19 -11.03 2.51
C SER A 49 17.71 -9.59 2.50
N LYS A 50 17.37 -9.08 1.32
CA LYS A 50 16.78 -7.76 1.14
C LYS A 50 15.26 -7.77 1.18
N GLY A 51 14.59 -8.89 1.41
CA GLY A 51 13.13 -8.91 1.45
C GLY A 51 12.46 -8.52 0.12
N GLU A 52 13.12 -8.76 -1.02
CA GLU A 52 12.59 -8.38 -2.34
C GLU A 52 11.75 -9.49 -2.96
N VAL A 53 10.53 -9.13 -3.37
CA VAL A 53 9.60 -10.01 -4.09
C VAL A 53 9.27 -9.39 -5.43
N THR A 54 9.39 -10.16 -6.49
CA THR A 54 8.97 -9.77 -7.83
C THR A 54 7.70 -10.52 -8.20
N VAL A 55 6.72 -9.79 -8.72
CA VAL A 55 5.49 -10.34 -9.29
C VAL A 55 5.51 -10.08 -10.79
N MET A 56 5.30 -11.14 -11.57
CA MET A 56 5.21 -11.11 -13.03
C MET A 56 3.78 -11.44 -13.48
N VAL A 57 3.28 -10.65 -14.42
CA VAL A 57 1.99 -10.83 -15.10
C VAL A 57 2.21 -10.57 -16.59
N GLY A 58 2.19 -11.63 -17.41
CA GLY A 58 2.63 -11.55 -18.81
C GLY A 58 4.07 -11.01 -18.88
N ASP A 59 4.29 -9.98 -19.69
CA ASP A 59 5.60 -9.30 -19.85
C ASP A 59 5.88 -8.21 -18.82
N ARG A 60 4.96 -7.95 -17.88
CA ARG A 60 5.13 -6.92 -16.85
C ARG A 60 5.67 -7.55 -15.58
N ALA A 61 6.74 -6.98 -15.04
CA ALA A 61 7.30 -7.33 -13.75
C ALA A 61 7.30 -6.12 -12.82
N VAL A 62 6.89 -6.33 -11.56
CA VAL A 62 6.98 -5.31 -10.52
C VAL A 62 7.68 -5.90 -9.31
N THR A 63 8.64 -5.17 -8.75
CA THR A 63 9.39 -5.59 -7.57
C THR A 63 8.99 -4.73 -6.38
N PHE A 64 8.73 -5.39 -5.26
CA PHE A 64 8.37 -4.77 -4.00
C PHE A 64 9.29 -5.26 -2.90
N HIS A 65 9.45 -4.43 -1.86
CA HIS A 65 10.23 -4.75 -0.68
C HIS A 65 9.27 -5.09 0.47
N ASP A 66 9.19 -6.37 0.82
CA ASP A 66 8.40 -6.88 1.95
C ASP A 66 9.11 -8.09 2.60
N ALA A 67 9.90 -7.80 3.63
CA ALA A 67 10.60 -8.81 4.40
C ALA A 67 9.67 -9.80 5.13
N GLN A 68 8.44 -9.39 5.49
CA GLN A 68 7.50 -10.29 6.18
C GLN A 68 6.92 -11.30 5.20
N LEU A 69 6.60 -10.89 3.97
CA LEU A 69 6.17 -11.80 2.92
C LEU A 69 7.26 -12.84 2.60
N VAL A 70 8.51 -12.40 2.44
CA VAL A 70 9.64 -13.31 2.19
C VAL A 70 9.78 -14.34 3.31
N ARG A 71 9.70 -13.92 4.58
CA ARG A 71 9.75 -14.85 5.72
C ARG A 71 8.60 -15.85 5.72
N ARG A 72 7.39 -15.43 5.35
CA ARG A 72 6.23 -16.33 5.21
C ARG A 72 6.44 -17.34 4.08
N MET A 73 6.98 -16.91 2.94
CA MET A 73 7.32 -17.80 1.83
C MET A 73 8.40 -18.82 2.22
N GLN A 74 9.46 -18.38 2.90
CA GLN A 74 10.52 -19.28 3.38
C GLN A 74 9.99 -20.31 4.38
N LYS A 75 9.10 -19.90 5.29
CA LYS A 75 8.46 -20.81 6.24
C LYS A 75 7.57 -21.86 5.55
N ALA A 76 6.98 -21.53 4.42
CA ALA A 76 6.09 -22.45 3.69
C ALA A 76 6.85 -23.55 2.94
N ILE A 77 8.16 -23.37 2.69
CA ILE A 77 9.01 -24.32 1.97
C ILE A 77 10.03 -25.03 2.88
N ALA A 78 10.04 -24.68 4.16
CA ALA A 78 10.84 -25.34 5.20
C ALA A 78 10.05 -26.51 5.81
#